data_AF-A0A1Q4GN42-F1
#
_entry.id   AF-A0A1Q4GN42-F1
#
_cell.length_a   1.000
_cell.length_b   1.000
_cell.length_c   1.000
_cell.angle_alpha   90.00
_cell.angle_beta   90.00
_cell.angle_gamma   90.00
#
_symmetry.space_group_name_H-M   'P 1'
#
loop_
_entity.id
_entity.type
_entity.pdbx_description
1 polymer ?
#
loop_
_entity_poly.entity_id
_entity_poly.type
_entity_poly.pdbx_seq_one_letter_code
_entity_poly.pdbx_strand_id
1 'polypeptide(L)'
;MHRILFTLSSVALLGLAGCASQPAPTAAAKPAETKAAEPVKPALSAEAQAALTAAQADAKAARAKNALWTTAEDALKAAEAAAEKNDSATVLAQSKRASAQVKLGMEQLDYPLVKIGD
;
A
#
# COMPACT_ATOMS: atom_id res chain seq x y z
N MET A 1 -13.73 -14.52 -31.08
CA MET A 1 -14.89 -13.62 -31.01
C MET A 1 -14.82 -12.82 -29.72
N HIS A 2 -14.40 -11.55 -29.81
CA HIS A 2 -14.39 -10.62 -28.68
C HIS A 2 -15.76 -9.95 -28.58
N ARG A 3 -16.37 -9.97 -27.39
CA ARG A 3 -17.52 -9.12 -27.05
C ARG A 3 -17.21 -8.41 -25.75
N ILE A 4 -16.87 -7.14 -25.91
CA ILE A 4 -16.70 -6.10 -24.91
C ILE A 4 -18.08 -5.80 -24.33
N LEU A 5 -18.22 -5.77 -22.99
CA LEU A 5 -19.18 -4.90 -22.30
C LEU A 5 -18.58 -4.48 -20.95
N PHE A 6 -17.99 -3.29 -20.94
CA PHE A 6 -17.70 -2.50 -19.75
C PHE A 6 -19.03 -1.99 -19.17
N THR A 7 -19.35 -2.32 -17.92
CA THR A 7 -20.40 -1.62 -17.16
C THR A 7 -19.73 -0.66 -16.19
N LEU A 8 -19.65 0.58 -16.66
CA LEU A 8 -19.20 1.77 -15.95
C LEU A 8 -20.30 2.18 -14.95
N SER A 9 -20.14 1.84 -13.67
CA SER A 9 -20.99 2.38 -12.61
C SER A 9 -20.29 3.59 -11.98
N SER A 10 -20.52 4.75 -12.59
CA SER A 10 -20.28 6.05 -11.98
C SER A 10 -21.30 6.28 -10.85
N VAL A 11 -20.83 6.38 -9.62
CA VAL A 11 -21.58 7.05 -8.54
C VAL A 11 -20.83 8.32 -8.15
N ALA A 12 -21.62 9.37 -8.08
CA ALA A 12 -21.26 10.77 -8.14
C ALA A 12 -20.50 11.30 -6.92
N LEU A 13 -19.80 12.42 -7.17
CA LEU A 13 -19.26 13.35 -6.20
C LEU A 13 -20.35 13.89 -5.25
N LEU A 14 -20.02 14.11 -3.96
CA LEU A 14 -19.96 15.45 -3.34
C LEU A 14 -19.57 15.33 -1.86
N GLY A 15 -18.55 16.09 -1.47
CA GLY A 15 -18.12 16.20 -0.08
C GLY A 15 -16.90 17.10 0.07
N LEU A 16 -17.00 18.34 -0.42
CA LEU A 16 -16.05 19.41 -0.09
C LEU A 16 -16.23 19.76 1.40
N ALA A 17 -15.20 19.51 2.20
CA ALA A 17 -14.98 20.24 3.45
C ALA A 17 -13.51 20.62 3.50
N GLY A 18 -13.19 21.79 2.93
CA GLY A 18 -11.90 22.44 3.10
C GLY A 18 -11.80 23.03 4.51
N CYS A 19 -10.75 22.66 5.24
CA CYS A 19 -10.29 23.37 6.41
C CYS A 19 -9.68 24.72 6.00
N ALA A 20 -10.46 25.79 6.01
CA ALA A 20 -9.96 27.15 6.07
C ALA A 20 -10.30 27.73 7.44
N SER A 21 -9.29 27.83 8.30
CA SER A 21 -9.36 28.55 9.58
C SER A 21 -9.39 30.06 9.33
N GLN A 22 -10.38 30.77 9.88
CA GLN A 22 -10.19 32.11 10.45
C GLN A 22 -11.30 32.47 11.46
N PRO A 23 -11.02 33.31 12.49
CA PRO A 23 -11.79 33.34 13.74
C PRO A 23 -12.79 34.51 13.92
N ALA A 24 -13.78 34.22 14.78
CA ALA A 24 -14.56 35.09 15.70
C ALA A 24 -15.73 35.98 15.16
N PRO A 25 -16.72 36.39 16.00
CA PRO A 25 -17.11 35.95 17.35
C PRO A 25 -18.65 35.68 17.58
N THR A 26 -18.94 35.11 18.76
CA THR A 26 -20.19 35.18 19.56
C THR A 26 -21.49 34.59 19.02
N ALA A 27 -21.86 33.42 19.57
CA ALA A 27 -23.16 33.22 20.23
C ALA A 27 -23.04 32.04 21.21
N ALA A 28 -23.45 32.28 22.45
CA ALA A 28 -23.36 31.33 23.56
C ALA A 28 -24.17 30.05 23.28
N ALA A 29 -23.48 28.91 23.26
CA ALA A 29 -24.09 27.60 23.43
C ALA A 29 -23.20 26.75 24.33
N LYS A 30 -23.75 26.49 25.53
CA LYS A 30 -23.57 25.34 26.43
C LYS A 30 -22.32 24.45 26.19
N PRO A 31 -21.44 24.23 27.19
CA PRO A 31 -20.32 23.32 27.06
C PRO A 31 -20.83 21.92 26.71
N ALA A 32 -20.68 21.52 25.46
CA ALA A 32 -20.73 20.12 25.08
C ALA A 32 -19.43 19.53 25.61
N GLU A 33 -19.57 18.59 26.54
CA GLU A 33 -18.48 17.80 27.10
C GLU A 33 -17.64 17.25 25.95
N THR A 34 -16.42 17.77 25.84
CA THR A 34 -15.41 17.26 24.93
C THR A 34 -15.09 15.84 25.40
N LYS A 35 -15.75 14.85 24.79
CA LYS A 35 -15.36 13.45 24.93
C LYS A 35 -13.88 13.39 24.58
N ALA A 36 -13.05 13.17 25.60
CA ALA A 36 -11.62 13.03 25.45
C ALA A 36 -11.37 12.02 24.34
N ALA A 37 -10.70 12.46 23.27
CA ALA A 37 -10.28 11.58 22.20
C ALA A 37 -9.39 10.50 22.82
N GLU A 38 -9.87 9.26 22.81
CA GLU A 38 -9.03 8.12 23.15
C GLU A 38 -7.78 8.18 22.28
N PRO A 39 -6.60 7.82 22.82
CA PRO A 39 -5.35 7.86 22.08
C PRO A 39 -5.50 6.95 20.85
N VAL A 40 -5.68 7.57 19.69
CA VAL A 40 -5.71 6.88 18.40
C VAL A 40 -4.35 6.22 18.27
N LYS A 41 -4.33 4.90 18.44
CA LYS A 41 -3.15 4.07 18.19
C LYS A 41 -2.64 4.47 16.80
N PRO A 42 -1.35 4.82 16.63
CA PRO A 42 -0.88 5.32 15.34
C PRO A 42 -1.14 4.24 14.31
N ALA A 43 -2.08 4.47 13.40
CA ALA A 43 -2.33 3.58 12.28
C ALA A 43 -1.22 3.80 11.25
N LEU A 44 -0.92 2.78 10.46
CA LEU A 44 -0.07 2.96 9.29
C LEU A 44 -0.62 4.07 8.39
N SER A 45 0.28 4.84 7.80
CA SER A 45 -0.10 5.78 6.75
C SER A 45 -0.77 5.04 5.58
N ALA A 46 -1.70 5.72 4.91
CA ALA A 46 -2.41 5.13 3.77
C ALA A 46 -1.45 4.67 2.65
N GLU A 47 -0.37 5.42 2.40
CA GLU A 47 0.65 5.04 1.42
C GLU A 47 1.38 3.75 1.83
N ALA A 48 1.79 3.64 3.09
CA ALA A 48 2.47 2.45 3.60
C ALA A 48 1.56 1.21 3.51
N GLN A 49 0.28 1.34 3.86
CA GLN A 49 -0.70 0.26 3.77
C GLN A 49 -0.91 -0.21 2.32
N ALA A 50 -1.03 0.75 1.38
CA ALA A 50 -1.18 0.45 -0.03
C ALA A 50 0.06 -0.25 -0.60
N ALA A 51 1.27 0.23 -0.24
CA ALA A 51 2.52 -0.37 -0.66
C ALA A 51 2.68 -1.80 -0.14
N LEU A 52 2.35 -2.06 1.12
CA LEU A 52 2.40 -3.40 1.71
C LEU A 52 1.45 -4.37 1.00
N THR A 53 0.23 -3.91 0.72
CA THR A 53 -0.77 -4.71 0.01
C THR A 53 -0.31 -5.05 -1.41
N ALA A 54 0.28 -4.09 -2.12
CA ALA A 54 0.86 -4.30 -3.44
C ALA A 54 2.02 -5.31 -3.39
N ALA A 55 2.96 -5.15 -2.46
CA ALA A 55 4.10 -6.05 -2.30
C ALA A 55 3.67 -7.50 -1.97
N GLN A 56 2.63 -7.68 -1.15
CA GLN A 56 2.05 -9.01 -0.87
C GLN A 56 1.45 -9.65 -2.12
N ALA A 57 0.72 -8.88 -2.93
CA ALA A 57 0.15 -9.35 -4.19
C ALA A 57 1.23 -9.71 -5.21
N ASP A 58 2.25 -8.85 -5.36
CA ASP A 58 3.41 -9.07 -6.22
C ASP A 58 4.15 -10.35 -5.82
N ALA A 59 4.45 -10.51 -4.53
CA ALA A 59 5.15 -11.69 -4.04
C ALA A 59 4.33 -12.98 -4.24
N LYS A 60 2.99 -12.92 -4.13
CA LYS A 60 2.12 -14.05 -4.48
C LYS A 60 2.20 -14.40 -5.96
N ALA A 61 2.18 -13.39 -6.84
CA ALA A 61 2.30 -13.59 -8.28
C ALA A 61 3.67 -14.19 -8.66
N ALA A 62 4.75 -13.71 -8.05
CA ALA A 62 6.11 -14.22 -8.27
C ALA A 62 6.27 -15.66 -7.78
N ARG A 63 5.75 -16.00 -6.58
CA ARG A 63 5.78 -17.37 -6.05
C ARG A 63 5.08 -18.35 -6.99
N ALA A 64 3.93 -17.98 -7.54
CA ALA A 64 3.19 -18.83 -8.48
C ALA A 64 3.98 -19.16 -9.76
N LYS A 65 4.98 -18.35 -10.11
CA LYS A 65 5.87 -18.55 -11.25
C LYS A 65 7.28 -19.04 -10.89
N ASN A 66 7.52 -19.40 -9.62
CA ASN A 66 8.86 -19.72 -9.10
C ASN A 66 9.90 -18.61 -9.35
N ALA A 67 9.45 -17.35 -9.35
CA ALA A 67 10.25 -16.16 -9.65
C ALA A 67 10.53 -15.29 -8.41
N LEU A 68 10.06 -15.69 -7.23
CA LEU A 68 10.31 -14.93 -6.02
C LEU A 68 11.74 -15.15 -5.51
N TRP A 69 12.54 -14.09 -5.53
CA TRP A 69 13.86 -14.09 -4.91
C TRP A 69 13.76 -14.08 -3.37
N THR A 70 14.67 -14.75 -2.69
CA THR A 70 14.72 -14.78 -1.21
C THR A 70 14.85 -13.38 -0.61
N THR A 71 15.64 -12.50 -1.24
CA THR A 71 15.78 -11.11 -0.77
C THR A 71 14.49 -10.29 -0.87
N ALA A 72 13.63 -10.58 -1.86
CA ALA A 72 12.30 -9.96 -1.98
C ALA A 72 11.36 -10.49 -0.88
N GLU A 73 11.45 -11.79 -0.59
CA GLU A 73 10.72 -12.39 0.52
C GLU A 73 11.14 -11.81 1.88
N ASP A 74 12.45 -11.63 2.11
CA ASP A 74 12.97 -11.08 3.35
C ASP A 74 12.58 -9.61 3.53
N ALA A 75 12.58 -8.83 2.44
CA ALA A 75 12.08 -7.46 2.46
C ALA A 75 10.57 -7.43 2.80
N LEU A 76 9.77 -8.34 2.24
CA LEU A 76 8.34 -8.43 2.57
C LEU A 76 8.13 -8.77 4.05
N LYS A 77 8.85 -9.76 4.60
CA LYS A 77 8.79 -10.12 6.02
C LYS A 77 9.19 -8.93 6.91
N ALA A 78 10.20 -8.16 6.51
CA ALA A 78 10.61 -6.95 7.22
C ALA A 78 9.53 -5.85 7.19
N ALA A 79 8.82 -5.70 6.06
CA ALA A 79 7.69 -4.79 5.96
C ALA A 79 6.54 -5.22 6.88
N GLU A 80 6.20 -6.51 6.91
CA GLU A 80 5.17 -7.05 7.80
C GLU A 80 5.52 -6.87 9.28
N ALA A 81 6.76 -7.14 9.67
CA ALA A 81 7.24 -6.91 11.04
C ALA A 81 7.28 -5.42 11.43
N ALA A 82 7.48 -4.51 10.46
CA ALA A 82 7.38 -3.07 10.69
C ALA A 82 5.93 -2.61 10.81
N ALA A 83 5.00 -3.24 10.07
CA ALA A 83 3.58 -2.97 10.14
C ALA A 83 3.03 -3.28 11.54
N GLU A 84 3.47 -4.38 12.16
CA GLU A 84 3.13 -4.72 13.55
C GLU A 84 3.55 -3.64 14.55
N LYS A 85 4.60 -2.88 14.23
CA LYS A 85 5.15 -1.78 15.04
C LYS A 85 4.59 -0.40 14.64
N ASN A 86 3.68 -0.35 13.66
CA ASN A 86 3.16 0.87 13.04
C ASN A 86 4.26 1.78 12.46
N ASP A 87 5.40 1.21 12.07
CA ASP A 87 6.51 1.92 11.44
C ASP A 87 6.23 2.10 9.94
N SER A 88 5.48 3.16 9.62
CA SER A 88 5.10 3.48 8.23
C SER A 88 6.29 3.69 7.31
N ALA A 89 7.40 4.25 7.80
CA ALA A 89 8.57 4.54 6.98
C ALA A 89 9.26 3.24 6.54
N THR A 90 9.48 2.32 7.48
CA THR A 90 10.06 1.02 7.17
C THR A 90 9.11 0.16 6.33
N VAL A 91 7.80 0.16 6.62
CA VAL A 91 6.80 -0.54 5.78
C VAL A 91 6.89 -0.07 4.34
N LEU A 92 6.88 1.24 4.11
CA LEU A 92 6.91 1.81 2.77
C LEU A 92 8.22 1.46 2.04
N ALA A 93 9.36 1.62 2.70
CA ALA A 93 10.67 1.35 2.11
C ALA A 93 10.85 -0.12 1.75
N GLN A 94 10.51 -1.03 2.67
CA GLN A 94 10.66 -2.47 2.46
C GLN A 94 9.65 -3.03 1.46
N SER A 95 8.41 -2.52 1.46
CA SER A 95 7.40 -2.91 0.47
C SER A 95 7.82 -2.52 -0.94
N LYS A 96 8.31 -1.28 -1.13
CA LYS A 96 8.85 -0.82 -2.42
C LYS A 96 10.05 -1.68 -2.88
N ARG A 97 10.93 -2.05 -1.95
CA ARG A 97 12.07 -2.95 -2.23
C ARG A 97 11.59 -4.33 -2.66
N ALA A 98 10.65 -4.93 -1.93
CA ALA A 98 10.09 -6.23 -2.26
C ALA A 98 9.45 -6.26 -3.65
N SER A 99 8.59 -5.29 -3.98
CA SER A 99 7.98 -5.16 -5.30
C SER A 99 9.01 -4.97 -6.41
N ALA A 100 10.04 -4.14 -6.20
CA ALA A 100 11.11 -3.95 -7.18
C ALA A 100 11.87 -5.26 -7.47
N GLN A 101 12.20 -6.03 -6.44
CA GLN A 101 12.90 -7.30 -6.59
C GLN A 101 12.01 -8.39 -7.19
N VAL A 102 10.71 -8.39 -6.89
CA VAL A 102 9.73 -9.23 -7.60
C VAL A 102 9.73 -8.91 -9.08
N LYS A 103 9.71 -7.64 -9.46
CA LYS A 103 9.74 -7.25 -10.88
C LYS A 103 10.98 -7.79 -11.58
N LEU A 104 12.16 -7.66 -10.96
CA LEU A 104 13.40 -8.22 -11.51
C LEU A 104 13.36 -9.74 -11.66
N GLY A 105 12.84 -10.46 -10.65
CA GLY A 105 12.71 -11.91 -10.72
C GLY A 105 11.73 -12.38 -11.80
N MET A 106 10.67 -11.61 -12.03
CA MET A 106 9.71 -11.85 -13.10
C MET A 106 10.33 -11.59 -14.48
N GLU A 107 11.07 -10.50 -14.65
CA GLU A 107 11.79 -10.17 -15.90
C GLU A 107 12.86 -11.23 -16.24
N GLN A 108 13.49 -11.83 -15.23
CA GLN A 108 14.48 -12.90 -15.43
C GLN A 108 13.88 -14.13 -16.13
N LEU A 109 12.59 -14.40 -15.99
CA LEU A 109 11.93 -15.51 -16.69
C LEU A 109 11.93 -15.33 -18.21
N ASP A 110 12.01 -14.09 -18.69
CA ASP A 110 12.01 -13.75 -20.11
C ASP A 110 13.43 -13.71 -20.72
N TYR A 111 14.47 -13.99 -19.92
CA TYR A 111 15.84 -13.99 -20.42
C TYR A 111 16.12 -15.21 -21.30
N PRO A 112 16.86 -15.03 -22.41
CA PRO A 112 17.21 -16.14 -23.29
C PRO A 112 18.13 -17.13 -22.56
N LEU A 113 17.89 -18.42 -22.76
CA LEU A 113 18.76 -19.48 -22.27
C LEU A 113 20.10 -19.44 -23.03
N VAL A 114 21.17 -19.07 -22.34
CA VAL A 114 22.53 -19.16 -22.86
C VAL A 114 23.05 -20.57 -22.59
N LYS A 115 23.37 -21.33 -23.65
CA LYS A 115 24.12 -22.58 -23.50
C LYS A 115 25.59 -22.27 -23.22
N ILE A 116 26.16 -22.91 -22.21
CA ILE A 116 27.61 -22.88 -21.94
C ILE A 116 28.17 -24.24 -22.36
N GLY A 117 28.87 -24.27 -23.49
CA GLY A 117 29.42 -25.51 -24.07
C GLY A 117 28.35 -26.42 -24.69
N ASP A 118 28.82 -27.35 -25.54
CA ASP A 118 28.01 -28.42 -26.15
C ASP A 118 27.78 -29.59 -25.19
#